data_AF-A0A6S6W677-F1
#
_entry.id   AF-A0A6S6W677-F1
#
_cell.length_a   1.000
_cell.length_b   1.000
_cell.length_c   1.000
_cell.angle_alpha   90.00
_cell.angle_beta   90.00
_cell.angle_gamma   90.00
#
_symmetry.space_group_name_H-M   'P 1'
#
loop_
_entity.id
_entity.type
_entity.pdbx_description
1 polymer ?
#
loop_
_entity_poly.entity_id
_entity_poly.type
_entity_poly.pdbx_seq_one_letter_code
_entity_poly.pdbx_strand_id
1 'polypeptide(L)'
;MNSLETLRRVNAGLPRVNRLTDIYNGISIKHQIPLGGEDIDKYNGSPILRRAKGDEQFETMSGGEVAIEYPTPGEDVWCGDKGVTCRR
;
A
#
# COMPACT_ATOMS: atom_id res chain seq x y z
N MET A 1 4.59 -2.01 -6.89
CA MET A 1 3.42 -2.91 -7.11
C MET A 1 3.03 -3.50 -5.77
N ASN A 2 1.76 -3.41 -5.39
CA ASN A 2 1.25 -3.96 -4.15
C ASN A 2 0.79 -5.42 -4.33
N SER A 3 0.52 -6.12 -3.24
CA SER A 3 0.14 -7.53 -3.23
C SER A 3 -1.23 -7.82 -3.85
N LEU A 4 -2.16 -6.86 -3.78
CA LEU A 4 -3.46 -6.98 -4.43
C LEU A 4 -3.32 -6.98 -5.96
N GLU A 5 -2.51 -6.09 -6.51
CA GLU A 5 -2.17 -6.10 -7.94
C GLU A 5 -1.43 -7.37 -8.35
N THR A 6 -0.57 -7.89 -7.47
CA THR A 6 0.14 -9.16 -7.66
C THR A 6 -0.84 -10.33 -7.79
N LEU A 7 -1.85 -10.41 -6.92
CA LEU A 7 -2.91 -11.42 -6.99
C LEU A 7 -3.67 -11.37 -8.32
N ARG A 8 -3.97 -10.16 -8.80
CA ARG A 8 -4.70 -9.96 -10.07
C ARG A 8 -3.86 -10.31 -11.31
N ARG A 9 -2.54 -10.17 -11.23
CA ARG A 9 -1.62 -10.29 -12.38
C ARG A 9 -0.83 -11.59 -12.43
N VAL A 10 -1.00 -12.52 -11.49
CA VAL A 10 -0.17 -13.73 -11.38
C VAL A 10 -0.07 -14.52 -12.70
N ASN A 11 -1.14 -14.56 -13.50
CA ASN A 11 -1.17 -15.27 -14.78
C ASN A 11 -0.27 -14.65 -15.87
N ALA A 12 0.09 -13.37 -15.73
CA ALA A 12 0.99 -12.67 -16.66
C ALA A 12 2.48 -12.74 -16.24
N GLY A 13 2.78 -13.43 -15.13
CA GLY A 13 4.10 -13.39 -14.49
C GLY A 13 4.30 -12.13 -13.65
N LEU A 14 5.21 -12.22 -12.68
CA LEU A 14 5.45 -11.15 -11.72
C LEU A 14 6.87 -10.62 -11.84
N PRO A 15 7.06 -9.30 -12.02
CA PRO A 15 8.38 -8.70 -12.01
C PRO A 15 8.96 -8.75 -10.60
N ARG A 16 10.29 -8.89 -10.54
CA ARG A 16 11.06 -8.78 -9.30
C ARG A 16 11.04 -7.33 -8.82
N VAL A 17 10.78 -7.11 -7.54
CA VAL A 17 10.83 -5.78 -6.92
C VAL A 17 12.00 -5.68 -5.97
N ASN A 18 11.96 -6.43 -4.87
CA ASN A 18 13.03 -6.61 -3.90
C ASN A 18 12.74 -7.88 -3.08
N ARG A 19 13.70 -8.37 -2.29
CA ARG A 19 13.54 -9.64 -1.55
C ARG A 19 12.31 -9.67 -0.63
N LEU A 20 12.08 -8.61 0.14
CA LEU A 20 10.97 -8.56 1.09
C LEU A 20 9.62 -8.55 0.36
N THR A 21 9.51 -7.68 -0.66
CA THR A 21 8.32 -7.57 -1.50
C THR A 21 8.01 -8.86 -2.24
N ASP A 22 9.01 -9.50 -2.81
CA ASP A 22 8.85 -10.76 -3.53
C ASP A 22 8.33 -11.88 -2.59
N ILE A 23 8.82 -11.92 -1.34
CA ILE A 23 8.39 -12.90 -0.33
C ILE A 23 6.91 -12.71 0.03
N TYR A 24 6.50 -11.51 0.46
CA TYR A 24 5.11 -11.32 0.88
C TYR A 24 4.14 -11.43 -0.30
N ASN A 25 4.57 -11.07 -1.52
CA ASN A 25 3.80 -11.30 -2.74
C ASN A 25 3.62 -12.80 -3.02
N GLY A 26 4.66 -13.60 -2.86
CA GLY A 26 4.59 -15.06 -2.98
C GLY A 26 3.61 -15.70 -1.99
N ILE A 27 3.66 -15.27 -0.72
CA ILE A 27 2.70 -15.71 0.31
C ILE A 27 1.28 -15.25 -0.06
N SER A 28 1.14 -14.01 -0.52
CA SER A 28 -0.16 -13.46 -0.91
C SER A 28 -0.81 -14.31 -1.99
N ILE A 29 -0.06 -14.67 -3.04
CA ILE A 29 -0.52 -15.54 -4.13
C ILE A 29 -0.90 -16.93 -3.61
N LYS A 30 -0.02 -17.54 -2.79
CA LYS A 30 -0.24 -18.90 -2.31
C LYS A 30 -1.50 -19.01 -1.45
N HIS A 31 -1.80 -17.98 -0.65
CA HIS A 31 -2.88 -18.01 0.33
C HIS A 31 -4.08 -17.14 -0.06
N GLN A 32 -4.03 -16.42 -1.17
CA GLN A 32 -5.05 -15.49 -1.64
C GLN A 32 -5.38 -14.38 -0.61
N ILE A 33 -4.36 -13.93 0.13
CA ILE A 33 -4.47 -12.89 1.16
C ILE A 33 -3.47 -11.77 0.84
N PRO A 34 -3.91 -10.53 0.57
CA PRO A 34 -2.98 -9.45 0.29
C PRO A 34 -2.18 -9.07 1.55
N LEU A 35 -0.86 -9.11 1.43
CA LEU A 35 0.07 -8.68 2.48
C LEU A 35 0.83 -7.42 2.05
N GLY A 36 1.12 -6.55 3.01
CA GLY A 36 1.96 -5.36 2.80
C GLY A 36 3.04 -5.27 3.87
N GLY A 37 4.03 -4.42 3.64
CA GLY A 37 5.07 -4.11 4.61
C GLY A 37 5.38 -2.63 4.58
N GLU A 38 5.67 -2.07 5.74
CA GLU A 38 6.03 -0.66 5.94
C GLU A 38 7.40 -0.58 6.63
N ASP A 39 8.14 0.48 6.35
CA ASP A 39 9.39 0.80 7.03
C ASP A 39 9.08 1.47 8.38
N ILE A 40 9.24 0.71 9.47
CA ILE A 40 8.87 1.16 10.82
C ILE A 40 9.66 2.39 11.27
N ASP A 41 10.91 2.53 10.82
CA ASP A 41 11.77 3.66 11.18
C ASP A 41 11.31 4.96 10.50
N LYS A 42 10.52 4.83 9.42
CA LYS A 42 9.91 5.96 8.70
C LYS A 42 8.45 6.19 9.11
N TYR A 43 7.87 5.29 9.89
CA TYR A 43 6.50 5.41 10.34
C TYR A 43 6.42 6.46 11.44
N ASN A 44 5.61 7.50 11.24
CA ASN A 44 5.38 8.52 12.25
C ASN A 44 4.11 8.19 13.03
N GLY A 45 4.25 7.87 14.31
CA GLY A 45 3.14 7.44 15.15
C GLY A 45 2.83 5.96 15.05
N SER A 46 1.62 5.56 15.43
CA SER A 46 1.15 4.17 15.31
C SER A 46 0.22 4.02 14.10
N PRO A 47 0.26 2.89 13.38
CA PRO A 47 -0.64 2.64 12.26
C PRO A 47 -2.08 2.48 12.76
N ILE A 48 -2.99 3.29 12.21
CA ILE A 48 -4.42 3.26 12.53
C ILE A 48 -5.20 2.99 11.25
N LEU A 49 -6.01 1.93 11.27
CA LEU A 49 -7.01 1.68 10.22
C LEU A 49 -8.26 2.50 10.51
N ARG A 50 -8.64 3.36 9.57
CA ARG A 50 -9.84 4.19 9.71
C ARG A 50 -10.52 4.45 8.38
N ARG A 51 -11.74 4.97 8.48
CA ARG A 51 -12.48 5.49 7.33
C ARG A 51 -12.03 6.91 7.03
N ALA A 52 -11.67 7.18 5.79
CA ALA A 52 -11.17 8.48 5.35
C ALA A 52 -12.27 9.55 5.34
N LYS A 53 -11.89 10.79 5.65
CA LYS A 53 -12.72 11.98 5.49
C LYS A 53 -12.59 12.59 4.10
N GLY A 54 -11.47 12.33 3.44
CA GLY A 54 -11.11 12.85 2.12
C GLY A 54 -10.19 14.07 2.15
N ASP A 55 -9.77 14.51 3.34
CA ASP A 55 -8.79 15.58 3.53
C ASP A 55 -7.38 15.04 3.87
N GLU A 56 -7.25 13.72 4.04
CA GLU A 56 -5.98 13.10 4.35
C GLU A 56 -5.04 13.12 3.15
N GLN A 57 -3.81 13.58 3.36
CA GLN A 57 -2.80 13.53 2.31
C GLN A 57 -2.26 12.12 2.14
N PHE A 58 -2.16 11.68 0.89
CA PHE A 58 -1.47 10.46 0.47
C PHE A 58 -0.37 10.85 -0.51
N GLU A 59 0.88 10.85 -0.05
CA GLU A 59 2.03 11.04 -0.92
C GLU A 59 2.29 9.75 -1.71
N THR A 60 2.29 9.85 -3.02
CA THR A 60 2.48 8.71 -3.94
C THR A 60 3.39 9.10 -5.09
N MET A 61 3.85 8.11 -5.84
CA MET A 61 4.62 8.33 -7.06
C MET A 61 3.72 8.12 -8.27
N SER A 62 3.51 9.17 -9.06
CA SER A 62 2.73 9.14 -10.29
C SER A 62 3.58 9.65 -11.44
N GLY A 63 3.72 8.86 -12.52
CA GLY A 63 4.56 9.23 -13.66
C GLY A 63 6.06 9.42 -13.35
N GLY A 64 6.54 8.97 -12.19
CA GLY A 64 7.92 9.19 -11.72
C GLY A 64 8.11 10.46 -10.88
N GLU A 65 7.05 11.22 -10.64
CA GLU A 65 7.06 12.41 -9.79
C GLU A 65 6.28 12.18 -8.50
N VAL A 66 6.63 12.93 -7.46
CA VAL A 66 5.89 12.95 -6.19
C VAL A 66 4.57 13.67 -6.43
N ALA A 67 3.47 13.00 -6.12
CA ALA A 67 2.12 13.53 -6.20
C ALA A 67 1.42 13.39 -4.85
N ILE A 68 0.58 14.36 -4.51
CA ILE A 68 -0.31 14.28 -3.36
C ILE A 68 -1.71 13.95 -3.88
N GLU A 69 -2.22 12.81 -3.43
CA GLU A 69 -3.61 12.40 -3.67
C GLU A 69 -4.39 12.44 -2.36
N TYR A 70 -5.72 12.43 -2.48
CA TYR A 70 -6.64 12.38 -1.35
C TYR A 70 -7.54 11.15 -1.45
N PRO A 71 -7.83 10.46 -0.33
CA PRO A 71 -8.76 9.35 -0.31
C PRO A 71 -10.18 9.79 -0.63
N THR A 72 -10.99 8.88 -1.15
CA THR A 72 -12.42 9.14 -1.24
C THR A 72 -13.01 9.14 0.18
N PRO A 73 -13.90 10.07 0.53
CA PRO A 73 -14.61 9.99 1.81
C PRO A 73 -15.28 8.62 1.96
N GLY A 74 -15.04 7.93 3.07
CA GLY A 74 -15.52 6.56 3.27
C GLY A 74 -14.54 5.45 2.85
N GLU A 75 -13.38 5.76 2.27
CA GLU A 75 -12.36 4.76 1.91
C GLU A 75 -11.66 4.18 3.15
N ASP A 76 -11.37 2.89 3.14
CA ASP A 76 -10.52 2.26 4.15
C ASP A 76 -9.05 2.62 3.93
N VAL A 77 -8.44 3.28 4.91
CA VAL A 77 -7.06 3.74 4.84
C VAL A 77 -6.29 3.41 6.11
N TRP A 78 -5.02 3.07 5.95
CA TRP A 78 -4.05 3.09 7.03
C TRP A 78 -3.42 4.47 7.11
N CYS A 79 -3.44 5.06 8.30
CA CYS A 79 -2.83 6.35 8.57
C CYS A 79 -1.78 6.25 9.67
N GLY A 80 -0.70 7.00 9.48
CA GLY A 80 0.15 7.48 10.57
C GLY A 80 -0.17 8.95 10.87
N ASP A 81 0.66 9.57 11.69
CA ASP A 81 0.48 10.97 12.11
C ASP A 81 0.65 11.97 10.96
N LYS A 82 1.34 11.56 9.87
CA LYS A 82 1.64 12.43 8.71
C LYS A 82 0.65 12.28 7.56
N GLY A 83 -0.30 11.36 7.63
CA GLY A 83 -1.25 11.09 6.55
C GLY A 83 -1.45 9.61 6.26
N VAL A 84 -1.99 9.32 5.08
CA VAL A 84 -2.22 7.95 4.61
C VAL A 84 -0.89 7.31 4.25
N THR A 85 -0.66 6.09 4.71
CA THR A 85 0.50 5.27 4.32
C THR A 85 0.10 4.17 3.35
N CYS A 86 -1.12 3.65 3.47
CA CYS A 86 -1.65 2.62 2.58
C CYS A 86 -3.15 2.81 2.35
N ARG A 87 -3.58 2.63 1.11
CA ARG A 87 -4.97 2.67 0.66
C ARG A 87 -5.17 1.70 -0.51
N ARG A 88 -6.36 1.11 -0.60
CA ARG A 88 -6.79 0.09 -1.57
C ARG A 88 -6.05 -1.26 -1.51
#